data_AF-A0A519LYA0-F1
#
_entry.id   AF-A0A519LYA0-F1
#
_cell.length_a   1.000
_cell.length_b   1.000
_cell.length_c   1.000
_cell.angle_alpha   90.00
_cell.angle_beta   90.00
_cell.angle_gamma   90.00
#
_symmetry.space_group_name_H-M   'P 1'
#
loop_
_entity.id
_entity.type
_entity.pdbx_description
1 polymer ?
#
loop_
_entity_poly.entity_id
_entity_poly.type
_entity_poly.pdbx_seq_one_letter_code
_entity_poly.pdbx_strand_id
1 'polypeptide(L)' 'ISATYSPKPEKTKGWQGEWVFSIYNLYNRRNAASITFGQNVDNGYNEAVRLSIFGIIPSVTYNFKF' A
#
# COMPACT_ATOMS: atom_id res chain seq x y z
N ILE A 1 6.67 -4.09 -3.67
CA ILE A 1 8.15 -4.00 -3.78
C ILE A 1 8.63 -2.97 -2.78
N SER A 2 9.76 -3.19 -2.12
CA SER A 2 10.28 -2.28 -1.09
C SER A 2 11.81 -2.29 -1.05
N ALA A 3 12.39 -1.17 -0.63
CA ALA A 3 13.81 -0.98 -0.38
C ALA A 3 14.01 -0.33 0.99
N THR A 4 15.00 -0.78 1.74
CA THR A 4 15.35 -0.23 3.05
C THR A 4 16.72 0.44 2.98
N TYR A 5 16.85 1.62 3.58
CA TYR A 5 18.08 2.39 3.69
C TYR A 5 18.36 2.73 5.14
N SER A 6 19.42 2.13 5.68
CA SER A 6 19.84 2.32 7.07
C SER A 6 21.14 3.16 7.09
N PRO A 7 21.08 4.47 7.38
CA PRO A 7 22.29 5.29 7.51
C PRO A 7 23.19 4.79 8.65
N LYS A 8 24.46 4.51 8.32
CA LYS A 8 25.49 3.98 9.25
C LYS A 8 25.07 2.63 9.88
N PRO A 9 24.95 1.56 9.08
CA PRO A 9 24.42 0.28 9.54
C PRO A 9 25.25 -0.39 10.66
N GLU A 10 26.55 -0.06 10.75
CA GLU A 10 27.46 -0.59 11.76
C GLU A 10 27.45 0.18 13.10
N LYS A 11 26.74 1.32 13.16
CA LYS A 11 26.69 2.14 14.37
C LYS A 11 25.83 1.43 15.41
N THR A 12 26.39 1.01 16.54
CA THR A 12 25.69 0.26 17.60
C THR A 12 25.28 1.09 18.82
N LYS A 13 25.66 2.37 18.89
CA LYS A 13 25.40 3.25 20.04
C LYS A 13 24.72 4.56 19.64
N GLY A 14 23.69 4.95 20.39
CA GLY A 14 22.90 6.18 20.19
C GLY A 14 21.89 6.03 19.04
N TRP A 15 21.25 7.15 18.66
CA TRP A 15 20.20 7.18 17.66
C TRP A 15 20.56 6.45 16.35
N GLN A 16 19.78 5.42 16.05
CA GLN A 16 19.77 4.68 14.79
C GLN A 16 18.47 5.03 14.05
N GLY A 17 18.55 5.15 12.74
CA GLY A 17 17.38 5.39 11.90
C GLY A 17 17.39 4.46 10.69
N GLU A 18 16.21 4.10 10.21
CA GLU A 18 16.02 3.31 9.00
C GLU A 18 14.89 3.90 8.16
N TRP A 19 15.15 4.09 6.88
CA TRP A 19 14.17 4.53 5.90
C TRP A 19 13.67 3.32 5.12
N VAL A 20 12.36 3.11 5.09
CA VAL A 20 11.73 2.04 4.31
C VAL A 20 10.88 2.70 3.22
N PHE A 21 11.27 2.48 1.97
CA PHE A 21 10.54 2.91 0.80
C PHE A 21 9.79 1.72 0.23
N SER A 22 8.50 1.85 -0.02
CA SER A 22 7.71 0.77 -0.58
C SER A 22 6.75 1.27 -1.65
N ILE A 23 6.48 0.40 -2.60
CA ILE A 23 5.51 0.60 -3.67
C ILE A 23 4.61 -0.62 -3.68
N TYR A 24 3.34 -0.40 -3.31
CA TYR A 24 2.29 -1.39 -3.46
C TYR A 24 1.86 -1.43 -4.93
N ASN A 25 1.65 -2.65 -5.44
CA ASN A 25 1.14 -2.88 -6.79
C ASN A 25 2.01 -2.31 -7.93
N LEU A 26 3.33 -2.56 -7.92
CA LEU A 26 4.26 -2.06 -8.96
C LEU A 26 3.84 -2.40 -10.39
N TYR A 27 3.22 -3.57 -10.59
CA TYR A 27 2.75 -4.03 -11.91
C TYR A 27 1.35 -3.51 -12.28
N ASN A 28 0.78 -2.58 -11.50
CA ASN A 28 -0.52 -1.97 -11.73
C ASN A 28 -1.64 -3.00 -11.98
N ARG A 29 -1.57 -4.15 -11.30
CA ARG A 29 -2.59 -5.18 -11.37
C ARG A 29 -3.80 -4.72 -10.59
N ARG A 30 -4.91 -4.49 -11.28
CA ARG A 30 -6.18 -4.08 -10.66
C ARG A 30 -6.82 -5.30 -9.98
N ASN A 31 -6.36 -5.66 -8.78
CA ASN A 31 -7.02 -6.66 -7.94
C ASN A 31 -8.30 -6.06 -7.33
N ALA A 32 -9.40 -6.81 -7.36
CA ALA A 32 -10.62 -6.41 -6.67
C ALA A 32 -10.30 -6.38 -5.16
N ALA A 33 -10.45 -5.22 -4.53
CA ALA A 33 -10.39 -5.10 -3.08
C ALA A 33 -11.62 -5.78 -2.45
N SER A 34 -12.76 -5.60 -3.10
CA SER A 34 -14.05 -6.19 -2.74
C SER A 34 -14.98 -6.16 -3.94
N ILE A 35 -15.87 -7.14 -4.05
CA ILE A 35 -16.96 -7.16 -5.03
C ILE A 35 -18.25 -7.07 -4.22
N THR A 36 -18.98 -5.98 -4.37
CA THR A 36 -20.27 -5.79 -3.72
C THR A 36 -21.36 -5.95 -4.76
N PHE A 37 -22.30 -6.86 -4.51
CA PHE A 37 -23.49 -7.03 -5.32
C PHE A 37 -24.62 -6.23 -4.68
N GLY A 38 -25.23 -5.33 -5.43
CA GLY A 38 -26.32 -4.48 -4.99
C GLY A 38 -27.37 -4.36 -6.08
N GLN A 39 -28.60 -4.01 -5.69
CA GLN A 39 -29.65 -3.71 -6.66
C GLN A 39 -29.69 -2.19 -6.85
N ASN A 40 -29.62 -1.72 -8.09
CA ASN A 40 -29.71 -0.30 -8.39
C ASN A 40 -31.09 0.22 -7.96
N VAL A 41 -31.08 1.27 -7.14
CA VAL A 41 -32.28 1.80 -6.47
C VAL A 41 -33.24 2.48 -7.46
N ASP A 42 -32.75 2.90 -8.63
CA ASP A 42 -33.51 3.66 -9.63
C ASP A 42 -34.20 2.77 -10.67
N ASN A 43 -33.62 1.62 -10.99
CA ASN A 43 -34.07 0.77 -12.10
C ASN A 43 -34.14 -0.72 -11.75
N GLY A 44 -33.81 -1.11 -10.52
CA GLY A 44 -34.01 -2.45 -9.99
C GLY A 44 -33.09 -3.53 -10.58
N TYR A 45 -32.12 -3.16 -11.42
CA TYR A 45 -31.17 -4.09 -12.00
C TYR A 45 -30.10 -4.52 -10.99
N ASN A 46 -29.66 -5.76 -11.09
CA ASN A 46 -28.53 -6.26 -10.30
C ASN A 46 -27.23 -5.64 -10.81
N GLU A 47 -26.55 -4.90 -9.94
CA GLU A 47 -25.24 -4.30 -10.18
C GLU A 47 -24.17 -5.01 -9.34
N ALA A 48 -23.03 -5.28 -9.97
CA ALA A 48 -21.83 -5.74 -9.29
C ALA A 48 -20.82 -4.58 -9.27
N VAL A 49 -20.72 -3.89 -8.14
CA VAL A 49 -19.74 -2.83 -7.93
C VAL A 49 -18.44 -3.45 -7.46
N ARG A 50 -17.42 -3.40 -8.33
CA ARG A 50 -16.06 -3.86 -8.01
C ARG A 50 -15.23 -2.71 -7.46
N LEU A 51 -15.10 -2.64 -6.13
CA LEU A 51 -14.11 -1.77 -5.51
C LEU A 51 -12.73 -2.35 -5.79
N SER A 52 -11.95 -1.71 -6.65
CA SER A 52 -10.57 -2.13 -6.95
C SER A 52 -9.61 -1.31 -6.10
N ILE A 53 -8.57 -1.96 -5.53
CA ILE A 53 -7.50 -1.20 -4.86
C ILE A 53 -6.86 -0.32 -5.93
N PHE A 54 -6.85 0.99 -5.69
CA PHE A 54 -6.27 1.98 -6.60
C PHE A 54 -4.81 1.62 -6.94
N GLY A 55 -4.37 2.00 -8.16
CA GLY A 55 -3.17 1.55 -8.88
C GLY A 55 -1.86 1.45 -8.09
N ILE A 56 -0.82 2.18 -8.50
CA ILE A 56 0.49 2.14 -7.83
C ILE A 56 0.41 3.06 -6.60
N ILE A 57 0.66 2.53 -5.41
CA ILE A 57 0.64 3.32 -4.16
C ILE A 57 2.05 3.36 -3.57
N PRO A 58 2.74 4.53 -3.61
CA PRO A 58 4.02 4.70 -2.94
C PRO A 58 3.83 4.90 -1.44
N SER A 59 4.84 4.51 -0.64
CA SER A 59 4.89 4.68 0.80
C SER A 59 6.33 4.88 1.27
N VAL A 60 6.51 5.73 2.27
CA VAL A 60 7.80 6.04 2.91
C VAL A 60 7.61 6.01 4.41
N THR A 61 8.44 5.25 5.10
CA THR A 61 8.43 5.12 6.56
C THR A 61 9.82 5.41 7.11
N TYR A 62 9.90 6.18 8.18
CA TYR A 62 11.14 6.37 8.95
C TYR A 62 11.00 5.71 10.33
N ASN A 63 11.83 4.70 10.59
CA ASN A 63 11.94 4.06 11.88
C ASN A 63 13.15 4.64 12.62
N PHE A 64 12.99 4.93 13.91
CA PHE A 64 14.09 5.36 14.77
C PHE A 64 14.18 4.44 15.99
N LYS A 65 15.40 4.12 16.39
CA LYS A 65 15.72 3.32 17.57
C LYS A 65 16.76 4.07 18.41
N PHE A 66 16.52 4.12 19.71
CA PHE A 66 17.39 4.77 20.70
C PHE A 66 18.23 3.74 21.46
#